data_AF-W1W9V4-F1
#
_entry.id   AF-W1W9V4-F1
#
_cell.length_a   1.000
_cell.length_b   1.000
_cell.length_c   1.000
_cell.angle_alpha   90.00
_cell.angle_beta   90.00
_cell.angle_gamma   90.00
#
_symmetry.space_group_name_H-M   'P 1'
#
loop_
_entity.id
_entity.type
_entity.pdbx_description
1 polymer ?
#
loop_
_entity_poly.entity_id
_entity_poly.type
_entity_poly.pdbx_seq_one_letter_code
_entity_poly.pdbx_strand_id
1 'polypeptide(L)'
;VKSNIDVVAINDLTSPKILAYLLKHDSNYGPFPWSVDFTEDSLIVDGKSIAVYAEKEAKNIPWKAKGAEIIVECTGFYTSAEKSQAHLDAGAKKVLISAPAGEMKTIVYNVNDDTLDGNDTIVSVASCTTNCLAPMAKALHDSFGIEVGTMTTIHAYTGTQSLVDGPRGKDLRASRA
;
A
#
# COMPACT_ATOMS: atom_id res chain seq x y z
N VAL A 1 10.00 13.81 -11.25
CA VAL A 1 11.02 13.21 -10.36
C VAL A 1 11.70 12.10 -11.15
N LYS A 2 13.01 12.16 -11.41
CA LYS A 2 13.74 11.02 -11.98
C LYS A 2 13.92 10.00 -10.86
N SER A 3 13.30 8.85 -11.03
CA SER A 3 13.32 7.72 -10.11
C SER A 3 13.96 6.56 -10.87
N ASN A 4 14.72 5.70 -10.18
CA ASN A 4 15.24 4.44 -10.74
C ASN A 4 14.18 3.31 -10.66
N ILE A 5 12.92 3.67 -10.42
CA ILE A 5 11.78 2.77 -10.28
C ILE A 5 10.71 3.20 -11.28
N ASP A 6 10.23 2.25 -12.06
CA ASP A 6 9.10 2.40 -12.97
C ASP A 6 7.92 1.52 -12.51
N VAL A 7 6.72 2.07 -12.57
CA VAL A 7 5.47 1.31 -12.37
C VAL A 7 5.09 0.70 -13.72
N VAL A 8 5.20 -0.62 -13.84
CA VAL A 8 4.97 -1.35 -15.11
C VAL A 8 3.56 -1.93 -15.22
N ALA A 9 2.90 -2.16 -14.09
CA ALA A 9 1.56 -2.72 -14.01
C ALA A 9 0.83 -2.30 -12.73
N ILE A 10 -0.50 -2.25 -12.79
CA ILE A 10 -1.41 -2.13 -11.65
C ILE A 10 -2.52 -3.18 -11.76
N ASN A 11 -3.12 -3.55 -10.63
CA ASN A 11 -4.29 -4.43 -10.59
C ASN A 11 -5.35 -3.85 -9.64
N ASP A 12 -6.59 -3.77 -10.11
CA ASP A 12 -7.75 -3.40 -9.29
C ASP A 12 -9.01 -4.02 -9.89
N LEU A 13 -10.12 -4.09 -9.15
CA LEU A 13 -11.36 -4.73 -9.61
C LEU A 13 -12.25 -3.75 -10.39
N THR A 14 -11.63 -2.94 -11.25
CA THR A 14 -12.30 -1.90 -12.04
C THR A 14 -11.60 -1.66 -13.39
N SER A 15 -12.23 -0.84 -14.24
CA SER A 15 -11.72 -0.55 -15.58
C SER A 15 -10.58 0.49 -15.58
N PRO A 16 -9.65 0.44 -16.57
CA PRO A 16 -8.62 1.48 -16.74
C PRO A 16 -9.19 2.89 -16.83
N LYS A 17 -10.37 3.06 -17.45
CA LYS A 17 -11.07 4.36 -17.53
C LYS A 17 -11.36 4.95 -16.15
N ILE A 18 -11.84 4.14 -15.21
CA ILE A 18 -12.14 4.60 -13.85
C ILE A 18 -10.83 4.90 -13.11
N LEU A 19 -9.82 4.04 -13.22
CA LEU A 19 -8.52 4.26 -12.59
C LEU A 19 -7.84 5.54 -13.11
N ALA A 20 -7.90 5.81 -14.42
CA ALA A 20 -7.39 7.03 -15.03
C ALA A 20 -8.08 8.28 -14.46
N TYR A 21 -9.42 8.22 -14.31
CA TYR A 21 -10.18 9.31 -13.72
C TYR A 21 -9.78 9.57 -12.26
N LEU A 22 -9.71 8.51 -11.45
CA LEU A 22 -9.35 8.61 -10.02
C LEU A 22 -7.90 9.09 -9.84
N LEU A 23 -6.97 8.63 -10.69
CA LEU A 23 -5.59 9.12 -10.67
C LEU A 23 -5.54 10.61 -11.01
N LYS A 24 -6.33 11.06 -11.99
CA LYS A 24 -6.33 12.47 -12.43
C LYS A 24 -6.96 13.42 -11.41
N HIS A 25 -7.92 12.94 -10.62
CA HIS A 25 -8.75 13.77 -9.76
C HIS A 25 -8.78 13.25 -8.32
N ASP A 26 -7.95 13.84 -7.45
CA ASP A 26 -7.96 13.57 -6.02
C ASP A 26 -8.55 14.75 -5.23
N SER A 27 -9.56 14.48 -4.39
CA SER A 27 -10.25 15.53 -3.60
C SER A 27 -9.39 16.12 -2.48
N ASN A 28 -8.39 15.38 -1.97
CA ASN A 28 -7.54 15.81 -0.87
C ASN A 28 -6.23 16.42 -1.37
N TYR A 29 -5.64 15.83 -2.40
CA TYR A 29 -4.32 16.22 -2.92
C TYR A 29 -4.38 17.05 -4.20
N GLY A 30 -5.58 17.24 -4.77
CA GLY A 30 -5.79 18.01 -5.98
C GLY A 30 -5.52 17.22 -7.26
N PRO A 31 -5.52 17.89 -8.42
CA PRO A 31 -5.33 17.23 -9.71
C PRO A 31 -3.90 16.69 -9.86
N PHE A 32 -3.78 15.51 -10.46
CA PHE A 32 -2.47 14.94 -10.79
C PHE A 32 -1.76 15.79 -11.85
N PRO A 33 -0.48 16.14 -11.65
CA PRO A 33 0.17 17.18 -12.47
C PRO A 33 0.62 16.71 -13.85
N TRP A 34 0.51 15.42 -14.16
CA TRP A 34 0.90 14.85 -15.46
C TRP A 34 -0.31 14.44 -16.30
N SER A 35 -0.09 14.24 -17.60
CA SER A 35 -1.12 13.69 -18.48
C SER A 35 -1.46 12.26 -18.09
N VAL A 36 -2.76 11.97 -18.08
CA VAL A 36 -3.30 10.63 -17.80
C VAL A 36 -4.35 10.34 -18.86
N ASP A 37 -4.16 9.25 -19.57
CA ASP A 37 -5.10 8.66 -20.54
C ASP A 37 -5.21 7.14 -20.28
N PHE A 38 -6.03 6.44 -21.06
CA PHE A 38 -6.23 5.01 -20.92
C PHE A 38 -6.47 4.31 -22.27
N THR A 39 -6.14 3.03 -22.31
CA THR A 39 -6.57 2.08 -23.35
C THR A 39 -7.57 1.09 -22.75
N GLU A 40 -7.91 0.04 -23.49
CA GLU A 40 -8.72 -1.07 -22.96
C GLU A 40 -8.05 -1.80 -21.79
N ASP A 41 -6.72 -1.83 -21.75
CA ASP A 41 -5.92 -2.68 -20.85
C ASP A 41 -4.76 -1.95 -20.15
N SER A 42 -4.66 -0.62 -20.28
CA SER A 42 -3.52 0.15 -19.76
C SER A 42 -3.90 1.58 -19.35
N LEU A 43 -3.10 2.17 -18.45
CA LEU A 43 -3.02 3.61 -18.25
C LEU A 43 -1.86 4.18 -19.08
N ILE A 44 -2.04 5.37 -19.65
CA ILE A 44 -0.97 6.13 -20.29
C ILE A 44 -0.68 7.35 -19.42
N VAL A 45 0.46 7.35 -18.72
CA VAL A 45 0.86 8.42 -17.81
C VAL A 45 2.12 9.09 -18.33
N ASP A 46 2.03 10.37 -18.69
CA ASP A 46 3.14 11.12 -19.31
C ASP A 46 3.77 10.39 -20.51
N GLY A 47 2.91 9.77 -21.33
CA GLY A 47 3.29 8.96 -22.49
C GLY A 47 3.81 7.55 -22.17
N LYS A 48 3.97 7.17 -20.90
CA LYS A 48 4.35 5.81 -20.49
C LYS A 48 3.13 4.91 -20.33
N SER A 49 3.16 3.74 -20.96
CA SER A 49 2.10 2.73 -20.81
C SER A 49 2.32 1.87 -19.57
N ILE A 50 1.29 1.74 -18.75
CA ILE A 50 1.25 0.93 -17.52
C ILE A 50 0.12 -0.07 -17.67
N ALA A 51 0.43 -1.37 -17.64
CA ALA A 51 -0.59 -2.41 -17.81
C ALA A 51 -1.60 -2.39 -16.66
N VAL A 52 -2.87 -2.64 -16.95
CA VAL A 52 -3.95 -2.73 -15.96
C VAL A 52 -4.54 -4.13 -16.00
N TYR A 53 -4.64 -4.74 -14.83
CA TYR A 53 -5.30 -6.02 -14.62
C TYR A 53 -6.55 -5.85 -13.76
N ALA A 54 -7.52 -6.74 -13.96
CA ALA A 54 -8.72 -6.85 -13.13
C ALA A 54 -8.90 -8.29 -12.64
N GLU A 55 -7.89 -8.77 -11.92
CA GLU A 55 -7.83 -10.12 -11.37
C GLU A 55 -7.95 -10.08 -9.85
N LYS A 56 -8.78 -10.97 -9.31
CA LYS A 56 -9.11 -11.02 -7.89
C LYS A 56 -8.09 -11.84 -7.10
N GLU A 57 -7.59 -12.91 -7.70
CA GLU A 57 -6.66 -13.83 -7.06
C GLU A 57 -5.22 -13.44 -7.45
N ALA A 58 -4.44 -12.94 -6.47
CA ALA A 58 -3.12 -12.36 -6.72
C ALA A 58 -2.14 -13.31 -7.44
N LYS A 59 -2.29 -14.61 -7.22
CA LYS A 59 -1.50 -15.68 -7.86
C LYS A 59 -1.70 -15.79 -9.37
N ASN A 60 -2.81 -15.27 -9.90
CA ASN A 60 -3.14 -15.32 -11.33
C ASN A 60 -2.66 -14.07 -12.08
N ILE A 61 -2.22 -13.03 -11.37
CA ILE A 61 -1.80 -11.79 -12.00
C ILE A 61 -0.42 -12.02 -12.66
N PRO A 62 -0.24 -11.71 -13.96
CA PRO A 62 0.97 -12.11 -14.68
C PRO A 62 2.15 -11.15 -14.43
N TRP A 63 2.57 -10.97 -13.17
CA TRP A 63 3.66 -10.05 -12.78
C TRP A 63 4.96 -10.30 -13.54
N LYS A 64 5.36 -11.57 -13.65
CA LYS A 64 6.56 -11.98 -14.38
C LYS A 64 6.54 -11.55 -15.85
N ALA A 65 5.38 -11.59 -16.50
CA ALA A 65 5.25 -11.24 -17.92
C ALA A 65 5.45 -9.73 -18.15
N LYS A 66 5.18 -8.89 -17.16
CA LYS A 66 5.39 -7.44 -17.21
C LYS A 66 6.72 -6.99 -16.58
N GLY A 67 7.53 -7.93 -16.10
CA GLY A 67 8.80 -7.60 -15.43
C GLY A 67 8.61 -6.91 -14.08
N ALA A 68 7.47 -7.10 -13.41
CA ALA A 68 7.24 -6.53 -12.09
C ALA A 68 8.03 -7.34 -11.03
N GLU A 69 9.08 -6.73 -10.48
CA GLU A 69 9.95 -7.38 -9.50
C GLU A 69 9.48 -7.15 -8.05
N ILE A 70 8.96 -5.97 -7.76
CA ILE A 70 8.48 -5.56 -6.44
C ILE A 70 6.99 -5.27 -6.56
N ILE A 71 6.17 -5.89 -5.72
CA ILE A 71 4.76 -5.58 -5.59
C ILE A 71 4.54 -4.73 -4.35
N VAL A 72 3.80 -3.63 -4.51
CA VAL A 72 3.27 -2.86 -3.38
C VAL A 72 1.83 -3.32 -3.17
N GLU A 73 1.62 -4.11 -2.13
CA GLU A 73 0.33 -4.71 -1.80
C GLU A 73 -0.50 -3.70 -0.99
N CYS A 74 -1.44 -3.07 -1.69
CA CYS A 74 -2.27 -1.96 -1.19
C CYS A 74 -3.76 -2.29 -1.05
N THR A 75 -4.15 -3.55 -1.25
CA THR A 75 -5.57 -3.94 -1.26
C THR A 75 -6.15 -4.09 0.14
N GLY A 76 -5.30 -4.37 1.12
CA GLY A 76 -5.70 -4.71 2.49
C GLY A 76 -6.17 -6.16 2.67
N PHE A 77 -6.25 -6.97 1.60
CA PHE A 77 -6.65 -8.37 1.67
C PHE A 77 -5.49 -9.32 1.93
N TYR A 78 -4.32 -9.04 1.33
CA TYR A 78 -3.10 -9.85 1.44
C TYR A 78 -2.17 -9.30 2.53
N THR A 79 -2.69 -9.13 3.74
CA THR A 79 -2.00 -8.52 4.91
C THR A 79 -1.37 -9.55 5.85
N SER A 80 -0.72 -10.57 5.28
CA SER A 80 0.12 -11.52 6.02
C SER A 80 1.13 -12.16 5.07
N ALA A 81 2.22 -12.71 5.60
CA ALA A 81 3.22 -13.39 4.79
C ALA A 81 2.61 -14.54 3.96
N GLU A 82 1.73 -15.35 4.56
CA GLU A 82 1.08 -16.48 3.89
C GLU A 82 0.20 -16.04 2.73
N LYS A 83 -0.55 -14.95 2.90
CA LYS A 83 -1.40 -14.44 1.83
C LYS A 83 -0.57 -13.78 0.73
N SER A 84 0.39 -12.93 1.10
CA SER A 84 1.25 -12.22 0.15
C SER A 84 2.13 -13.15 -0.69
N GLN A 85 2.37 -14.39 -0.23
CA GLN A 85 3.03 -15.43 -1.01
C GLN A 85 2.42 -15.61 -2.41
N ALA A 86 1.12 -15.36 -2.56
CA ALA A 86 0.44 -15.40 -3.86
C ALA A 86 1.11 -14.51 -4.93
N HIS A 87 1.66 -13.34 -4.56
CA HIS A 87 2.37 -12.48 -5.51
C HIS A 87 3.75 -13.05 -5.92
N LEU A 88 4.45 -13.70 -4.99
CA LEU A 88 5.71 -14.38 -5.29
C LEU A 88 5.48 -15.59 -6.19
N ASP A 89 4.40 -16.35 -5.94
CA ASP A 89 4.01 -17.48 -6.78
C ASP A 89 3.64 -17.03 -8.21
N ALA A 90 3.09 -15.81 -8.34
CA ALA A 90 2.84 -15.12 -9.62
C ALA A 90 4.12 -14.55 -10.29
N GLY A 91 5.28 -14.72 -9.65
CA GLY A 91 6.60 -14.44 -10.21
C GLY A 91 7.17 -13.06 -9.88
N ALA A 92 6.59 -12.34 -8.92
CA ALA A 92 7.29 -11.23 -8.28
C ALA A 92 8.46 -11.75 -7.43
N LYS A 93 9.44 -10.88 -7.17
CA LYS A 93 10.61 -11.21 -6.32
C LYS A 93 10.43 -10.75 -4.88
N LYS A 94 9.76 -9.61 -4.68
CA LYS A 94 9.52 -9.01 -3.37
C LYS A 94 8.11 -8.43 -3.27
N VAL A 95 7.60 -8.36 -2.04
CA VAL A 95 6.30 -7.78 -1.69
C VAL A 95 6.46 -6.81 -0.52
N LEU A 96 5.99 -5.57 -0.71
CA LEU A 96 5.87 -4.55 0.33
C LEU A 96 4.39 -4.41 0.69
N ILE A 97 4.01 -4.80 1.90
CA ILE A 97 2.62 -4.72 2.36
C ILE A 97 2.38 -3.34 2.97
N SER A 98 1.41 -2.58 2.43
CA SER A 98 1.11 -1.20 2.86
C SER A 98 0.29 -1.10 4.16
N ALA A 99 0.40 -2.09 5.04
CA ALA A 99 -0.36 -2.22 6.28
C ALA A 99 0.38 -3.13 7.28
N PRO A 100 0.03 -3.09 8.59
CA PRO A 100 0.46 -4.09 9.55
C PRO A 100 0.08 -5.51 9.09
N ALA A 101 1.00 -6.45 9.19
CA ALA A 101 0.85 -7.77 8.57
C ALA A 101 1.28 -8.95 9.48
N GLY A 102 0.91 -8.88 10.76
CA GLY A 102 1.25 -9.91 11.74
C GLY A 102 2.72 -9.91 12.15
N GLU A 103 3.19 -11.03 12.69
CA GLU A 103 4.57 -11.20 13.16
C GLU A 103 5.52 -11.42 11.97
N MET A 104 5.98 -10.32 11.38
CA MET A 104 6.97 -10.32 10.30
C MET A 104 7.83 -9.06 10.36
N LYS A 105 8.93 -9.05 9.59
CA LYS A 105 9.80 -7.88 9.49
C LYS A 105 8.96 -6.67 9.03
N THR A 106 8.93 -5.66 9.88
CA THR A 106 8.12 -4.44 9.71
C THR A 106 9.06 -3.24 9.77
N ILE A 107 8.99 -2.40 8.75
CA ILE A 107 9.94 -1.30 8.54
C ILE A 107 9.24 0.03 8.64
N VAL A 108 9.83 0.93 9.42
CA VAL A 108 9.60 2.37 9.36
C VAL A 108 10.87 3.02 8.87
N TYR A 109 10.78 3.69 7.72
CA TYR A 109 11.93 4.31 7.07
C TYR A 109 12.56 5.40 7.95
N ASN A 110 13.89 5.45 8.00
CA ASN A 110 14.72 6.24 8.91
C ASN A 110 14.57 5.92 10.42
N VAL A 111 13.98 4.76 10.76
CA VAL A 111 13.87 4.28 12.16
C VAL A 111 14.57 2.95 12.33
N ASN A 112 14.28 1.98 11.45
CA ASN A 112 14.85 0.63 11.48
C ASN A 112 15.05 0.03 10.08
N ASP A 113 15.12 0.85 9.03
CA ASP A 113 15.33 0.38 7.65
C ASP A 113 16.71 -0.21 7.40
N ASP A 114 17.68 0.07 8.29
CA ASP A 114 18.98 -0.61 8.35
C ASP A 114 18.87 -2.11 8.65
N THR A 115 17.73 -2.57 9.16
CA THR A 115 17.45 -3.99 9.38
C THR A 115 17.00 -4.73 8.11
N LEU A 116 16.73 -4.02 7.02
CA LEU A 116 16.44 -4.64 5.72
C LEU A 116 17.70 -5.21 5.09
N ASP A 117 17.58 -6.41 4.53
CA ASP A 117 18.63 -7.05 3.76
C ASP A 117 18.12 -7.62 2.43
N GLY A 118 19.05 -8.07 1.58
CA GLY A 118 18.75 -8.57 0.25
C GLY A 118 17.80 -9.77 0.22
N ASN A 119 17.78 -10.57 1.29
CA ASN A 119 16.99 -11.79 1.40
C ASN A 119 15.54 -11.55 1.83
N ASP A 120 15.21 -10.32 2.27
CA ASP A 120 13.83 -9.98 2.62
C ASP A 120 12.96 -10.01 1.37
N THR A 121 12.00 -10.94 1.36
CA THR A 121 11.06 -11.13 0.24
C THR A 121 9.70 -10.52 0.52
N ILE A 122 9.19 -10.61 1.75
CA ILE A 122 7.90 -10.02 2.14
C ILE A 122 8.14 -9.20 3.40
N VAL A 123 7.84 -7.90 3.35
CA VAL A 123 7.94 -6.99 4.50
C VAL A 123 6.71 -6.12 4.62
N SER A 124 6.37 -5.73 5.84
CA SER A 124 5.35 -4.72 6.11
C SER A 124 5.99 -3.35 6.21
N VAL A 125 5.34 -2.31 5.67
CA VAL A 125 5.72 -0.90 5.92
C VAL A 125 4.90 -0.25 7.03
N ALA A 126 4.41 -1.09 7.95
CA ALA A 126 3.60 -0.73 9.12
C ALA A 126 2.30 0.01 8.76
N SER A 127 1.76 0.78 9.71
CA SER A 127 0.60 1.66 9.50
C SER A 127 1.02 3.13 9.39
N CYS A 128 0.12 4.00 8.92
CA CYS A 128 0.30 5.45 8.96
C CYS A 128 0.61 5.97 10.38
N THR A 129 -0.12 5.49 11.39
CA THR A 129 0.09 5.87 12.79
C THR A 129 1.43 5.38 13.33
N THR A 130 1.87 4.17 12.94
CA THR A 130 3.20 3.66 13.32
C THR A 130 4.31 4.52 12.73
N ASN A 131 4.19 4.91 11.46
CA ASN A 131 5.14 5.80 10.79
C ASN A 131 5.20 7.19 11.45
N CYS A 132 4.08 7.70 11.98
CA CYS A 132 4.04 8.95 12.75
C CYS A 132 4.69 8.81 14.15
N LEU A 133 4.35 7.74 14.87
CA LEU A 133 4.80 7.52 16.25
C LEU A 133 6.28 7.15 16.34
N ALA A 134 6.75 6.24 15.49
CA ALA A 134 8.03 5.58 15.68
C ALA A 134 9.25 6.52 15.71
N PRO A 135 9.36 7.56 14.85
CA PRO A 135 10.47 8.51 14.94
C PRO A 135 10.51 9.28 16.26
N MET A 136 9.35 9.73 16.75
CA MET A 136 9.23 10.42 18.04
C MET A 136 9.59 9.47 19.20
N ALA A 137 9.01 8.26 19.19
CA ALA A 137 9.27 7.27 20.22
C ALA A 137 10.76 6.87 20.25
N LYS A 138 11.38 6.68 19.09
CA LYS A 138 12.81 6.40 18.96
C LYS A 138 13.66 7.53 19.55
N ALA A 139 13.41 8.78 19.15
CA ALA A 139 14.18 9.92 19.64
C ALA A 139 14.10 10.08 21.17
N LEU A 140 12.90 9.92 21.74
CA LEU A 140 12.68 9.97 23.19
C LEU A 140 13.35 8.81 23.92
N HIS A 141 13.22 7.58 23.39
CA HIS A 141 13.80 6.39 23.99
C HIS A 141 15.34 6.45 23.97
N ASP A 142 15.93 6.76 22.82
CA ASP A 142 17.39 6.83 22.66
C ASP A 142 18.02 7.91 23.56
N SER A 143 17.29 9.01 23.82
CA SER A 143 17.81 10.14 24.62
C SER A 143 17.55 10.00 26.12
N PHE A 144 16.41 9.44 26.51
CA PHE A 144 15.93 9.52 27.89
C PHE A 144 15.50 8.18 28.49
N GLY A 145 15.29 7.15 27.66
CA GLY A 145 14.65 5.90 28.07
C GLY A 145 13.14 6.08 28.27
N ILE A 146 12.34 5.29 27.53
CA ILE A 146 10.89 5.20 27.77
C ILE A 146 10.63 3.94 28.59
N GLU A 147 10.11 4.11 29.81
CA GLU A 147 9.68 3.00 30.68
C GLU A 147 8.26 2.52 30.34
N VAL A 148 7.34 3.47 30.11
CA VAL A 148 5.94 3.21 29.79
C VAL A 148 5.36 4.42 29.05
N GLY A 149 4.40 4.17 28.16
CA GLY A 149 3.70 5.23 27.42
C GLY A 149 2.27 4.83 27.08
N THR A 150 1.42 5.84 26.91
CA THR A 150 0.11 5.71 26.29
C THR A 150 0.04 6.67 25.12
N MET A 151 -0.64 6.29 24.05
CA MET A 151 -0.78 7.11 22.84
C MET A 151 -2.23 7.12 22.40
N THR A 152 -2.69 8.29 22.01
CA THR A 152 -4.00 8.50 21.39
C THR A 152 -3.77 9.21 20.07
N THR A 153 -4.25 8.60 18.98
CA THR A 153 -4.28 9.26 17.67
C THR A 153 -5.66 9.85 17.43
N ILE A 154 -5.72 11.14 17.11
CA ILE A 154 -6.91 11.75 16.51
C ILE A 154 -6.75 11.57 15.00
N HIS A 155 -7.53 10.67 14.41
CA HIS A 155 -7.30 10.16 13.07
C HIS A 155 -8.41 10.60 12.12
N ALA A 156 -8.05 10.96 10.88
CA ALA A 156 -9.03 11.20 9.82
C ALA A 156 -9.80 9.91 9.49
N TYR A 157 -11.03 10.01 9.01
CA TYR A 157 -11.77 8.81 8.62
C TYR A 157 -11.14 8.15 7.38
N THR A 158 -11.34 6.84 7.22
CA THR A 158 -10.77 6.07 6.10
C THR A 158 -11.84 5.28 5.36
N GLY A 159 -11.48 4.67 4.23
CA GLY A 159 -12.41 3.84 3.44
C GLY A 159 -12.98 2.62 4.17
N THR A 160 -12.47 2.28 5.36
CA THR A 160 -13.03 1.22 6.20
C THR A 160 -14.26 1.66 7.01
N GLN A 161 -14.56 2.96 7.09
CA GLN A 161 -15.75 3.48 7.75
C GLN A 161 -16.92 3.64 6.77
N SER A 162 -18.13 3.67 7.31
CA SER A 162 -19.34 3.90 6.52
C SER A 162 -19.57 5.40 6.27
N LEU A 163 -20.05 5.75 5.07
CA LEU A 163 -20.49 7.12 4.77
C LEU A 163 -21.84 7.46 5.41
N VAL A 164 -22.69 6.44 5.58
CA VAL A 164 -24.00 6.50 6.22
C VAL A 164 -24.14 5.35 7.20
N ASP A 165 -24.94 5.50 8.24
CA ASP A 165 -25.19 4.43 9.21
C ASP A 165 -25.60 3.13 8.49
N GLY A 166 -24.81 2.06 8.69
CA GLY A 166 -25.03 0.81 7.99
C GLY A 166 -24.06 -0.31 8.38
N PRO A 167 -24.40 -1.58 8.11
CA PRO A 167 -23.59 -2.73 8.55
C PRO A 167 -22.15 -2.67 8.00
N ARG A 168 -21.16 -2.55 8.90
CA ARG A 168 -19.74 -2.55 8.56
C ARG A 168 -18.95 -3.53 9.40
N GLY A 169 -18.89 -4.78 8.93
CA GLY A 169 -18.14 -5.83 9.62
C GLY A 169 -18.65 -6.06 11.04
N LYS A 170 -17.73 -6.29 11.99
CA LYS A 170 -18.07 -6.53 13.41
C LYS A 170 -17.95 -5.27 14.28
N ASP A 171 -17.42 -4.17 13.74
CA ASP A 171 -17.20 -2.95 14.50
C ASP A 171 -18.43 -2.04 14.44
N LEU A 172 -19.15 -1.99 15.57
CA LEU A 172 -20.36 -1.18 15.72
C LEU A 172 -20.08 0.33 15.61
N ARG A 173 -18.88 0.80 15.94
CA ARG A 173 -18.52 2.22 15.85
C ARG A 173 -18.17 2.61 14.42
N ALA A 174 -17.44 1.75 13.71
CA ALA A 174 -17.15 1.96 12.29
C ALA A 174 -18.39 1.86 11.38
N SER A 175 -19.49 1.31 11.90
CA SER A 175 -20.80 1.22 11.22
C SER A 175 -21.60 2.54 11.22
N ARG A 176 -21.06 3.61 11.83
CA ARG A 176 -21.68 4.93 11.92
C ARG A 176 -21.15 5.89 10.85
N ALA A 177 -21.96 6.89 10.49
CA ALA A 177 -21.53 8.06 9.73
C ALA A 177 -20.55 8.95 10.53
#